data_AF-A0A4Q0S3P6-F1
#
_entry.id   AF-A0A4Q0S3P6-F1
#
_cell.length_a   1.000
_cell.length_b   1.000
_cell.length_c   1.000
_cell.angle_alpha   90.00
_cell.angle_beta   90.00
_cell.angle_gamma   90.00
#
_symmetry.space_group_name_H-M   'P 1'
#
loop_
_entity.id
_entity.type
_entity.pdbx_description
1 polymer ?
#
loop_
_entity_poly.entity_id
_entity_poly.type
_entity_poly.pdbx_seq_one_letter_code
_entity_poly.pdbx_strand_id
1 'polypeptide(L)'
;MGLSGEDVKHLQNALNTIAQYNQPKFDTANALLKTDGIFGVRTKARVVEFQSRNNIVGDGIVGSITMNLINIAMDVIKRLPAPPPPVGIYKRMFAIIYAGMFHDKITSDGRIATKTGYPKAVNGVNLTPGLPFSQIGAVAGEEDCTHFISCCIGRPPAMKVMGTHIEGGGLPLQTAPHVKQAGAYGRDTVPEMVPHLVSAKLATVVGPQFQPRDLPLTKHNILTKLQPGDLIAYASKDKPANYEHLVILVGPTAIACHTRSRFGPDFDTIGFPWVTLLRLP
;
A
#
# COMPACT_ATOMS: atom_id res chain seq x y z
N MET A 1 4.33 -39.06 10.76
CA MET A 1 3.16 -38.24 10.37
C MET A 1 3.23 -38.00 8.87
N GLY A 2 2.10 -38.14 8.18
CA GLY A 2 2.02 -38.29 6.74
C GLY A 2 2.45 -37.04 5.95
N LEU A 3 2.95 -37.28 4.74
CA LEU A 3 3.36 -36.24 3.77
C LEU A 3 2.16 -35.39 3.26
N SER A 4 0.94 -35.80 3.59
CA SER A 4 -0.30 -35.08 3.28
C SER A 4 -1.44 -35.48 4.23
N GLY A 5 -2.42 -34.59 4.43
CA GLY A 5 -3.64 -34.87 5.20
C GLY A 5 -4.12 -33.69 6.03
N GLU A 6 -5.12 -33.94 6.87
CA GLU A 6 -5.73 -32.90 7.72
C GLU A 6 -4.74 -32.35 8.75
N ASP A 7 -3.86 -33.19 9.29
CA ASP A 7 -2.77 -32.79 10.18
C ASP A 7 -1.85 -31.74 9.53
N VAL A 8 -1.58 -31.89 8.23
CA VAL A 8 -0.76 -30.94 7.48
C VAL A 8 -1.51 -29.62 7.28
N LYS A 9 -2.83 -29.63 7.06
CA LYS A 9 -3.63 -28.39 7.01
C LYS A 9 -3.62 -27.67 8.35
N HIS A 10 -3.77 -28.41 9.45
CA HIS A 10 -3.70 -27.84 10.79
C HIS A 10 -2.33 -27.21 11.05
N LEU A 11 -1.25 -27.88 10.68
CA LEU A 11 0.10 -27.33 10.75
C LEU A 11 0.26 -26.07 9.88
N GLN A 12 -0.16 -26.11 8.61
CA GLN A 12 -0.06 -24.97 7.69
C GLN A 12 -0.84 -23.75 8.22
N ASN A 13 -2.04 -23.98 8.76
CA ASN A 13 -2.85 -22.96 9.41
C ASN A 13 -2.16 -22.39 10.65
N ALA A 14 -1.65 -23.23 11.53
CA ALA A 14 -0.96 -22.80 12.75
C ALA A 14 0.29 -21.97 12.43
N LEU A 15 1.12 -22.41 11.49
CA LEU A 15 2.31 -21.68 11.04
C LEU A 15 1.96 -20.34 10.40
N ASN A 16 0.86 -20.26 9.65
CA ASN A 16 0.36 -19.00 9.11
C ASN A 16 -0.09 -18.04 10.22
N THR A 17 -0.85 -18.53 11.19
CA THR A 17 -1.32 -17.73 12.34
C THR A 17 -0.14 -17.21 13.17
N ILE A 18 0.82 -18.08 13.50
CA ILE A 18 2.03 -17.69 14.25
C ILE A 18 2.85 -16.65 13.47
N ALA A 19 3.01 -16.82 12.16
CA ALA A 19 3.72 -15.88 11.30
C ALA A 19 3.05 -14.49 11.23
N GLN A 20 1.73 -14.41 11.41
CA GLN A 20 1.00 -13.14 11.46
C GLN A 20 1.28 -12.37 12.76
N TYR A 21 1.42 -13.06 13.90
CA TYR A 21 1.70 -12.44 15.20
C TYR A 21 3.16 -12.04 15.40
N ASN A 22 4.12 -12.73 14.76
CA ASN A 22 5.57 -12.56 14.99
C ASN A 22 6.28 -11.58 14.03
N GLN A 23 5.58 -10.68 13.35
CA GLN A 23 6.19 -9.80 12.33
C GLN A 23 7.28 -8.87 12.91
N PRO A 24 8.44 -8.81 12.26
CA PRO A 24 8.89 -7.56 11.66
C PRO A 24 8.90 -7.64 10.13
N LYS A 25 8.52 -6.48 9.57
CA LYS A 25 8.56 -6.02 8.18
C LYS A 25 9.48 -6.81 7.22
N PHE A 26 8.84 -7.31 6.16
CA PHE A 26 9.36 -7.59 4.82
C PHE A 26 10.52 -8.57 4.71
N ASP A 27 10.15 -9.81 4.37
CA ASP A 27 10.83 -10.51 3.29
C ASP A 27 9.76 -11.15 2.39
N THR A 28 9.74 -10.79 1.11
CA THR A 28 8.81 -11.30 0.09
C THR A 28 8.92 -12.82 -0.13
N ALA A 29 9.89 -13.48 0.52
CA ALA A 29 9.97 -14.94 0.61
C ALA A 29 8.84 -15.58 1.45
N ASN A 30 8.13 -14.80 2.27
CA ASN A 30 7.16 -15.29 3.26
C ASN A 30 5.70 -14.96 2.97
N ALA A 31 5.24 -15.27 1.76
CA ALA A 31 3.80 -15.42 1.55
C ALA A 31 3.24 -16.51 2.49
N LEU A 32 1.99 -16.35 2.95
CA LEU A 32 1.29 -17.38 3.72
C LEU A 32 1.29 -18.71 2.93
N LEU A 33 1.39 -19.82 3.66
CA LEU A 33 1.26 -21.14 3.08
C LEU A 33 -0.15 -21.31 2.51
N LYS A 34 -0.25 -21.96 1.34
CA LYS A 34 -1.52 -22.54 0.91
C LYS A 34 -1.86 -23.68 1.86
N THR A 35 -3.10 -23.70 2.36
CA THR A 35 -3.58 -24.69 3.33
C THR A 35 -4.24 -25.86 2.61
N ASP A 36 -3.46 -26.52 1.77
CA ASP A 36 -3.88 -27.61 0.90
C ASP A 36 -3.68 -29.00 1.53
N GLY A 37 -3.03 -29.08 2.69
CA GLY A 37 -2.72 -30.33 3.35
C GLY A 37 -1.59 -31.10 2.69
N ILE A 38 -0.76 -30.45 1.86
CA ILE A 38 0.40 -31.06 1.21
C ILE A 38 1.67 -30.54 1.87
N PHE A 39 2.51 -31.44 2.41
CA PHE A 39 3.79 -31.06 3.00
C PHE A 39 4.84 -30.87 1.89
N GLY A 40 4.69 -29.79 1.13
CA GLY A 40 5.60 -29.44 0.03
C GLY A 40 6.83 -28.66 0.49
N VAL A 41 7.69 -28.29 -0.47
CA VAL A 41 8.92 -27.51 -0.23
C VAL A 41 8.67 -26.21 0.54
N ARG A 42 7.52 -25.54 0.30
CA ARG A 42 7.14 -24.31 1.01
C ARG A 42 6.78 -24.58 2.47
N THR A 43 6.04 -25.65 2.74
CA THR A 43 5.69 -26.06 4.11
C THR A 43 6.95 -26.46 4.87
N LYS A 44 7.85 -27.22 4.27
CA LYS A 44 9.16 -27.56 4.86
C LYS A 44 9.99 -26.32 5.19
N ALA A 45 10.11 -25.39 4.24
CA ALA A 45 10.84 -24.15 4.45
C ALA A 45 10.28 -23.33 5.62
N ARG A 46 8.94 -23.24 5.75
CA ARG A 46 8.30 -22.55 6.87
C ARG A 46 8.51 -23.26 8.21
N VAL A 47 8.57 -24.60 8.21
CA VAL A 47 8.92 -25.36 9.42
C VAL A 47 10.36 -25.07 9.84
N VAL A 48 11.32 -25.11 8.91
CA VAL A 48 12.72 -24.75 9.17
C VAL A 48 12.81 -23.34 9.75
N GLU A 49 12.12 -22.39 9.14
CA GLU A 49 12.10 -21.01 9.62
C GLU A 49 11.53 -20.91 11.04
N PHE A 50 10.38 -21.54 11.30
CA PHE A 50 9.78 -21.56 12.63
C PHE A 50 10.74 -22.15 13.66
N GLN A 51 11.40 -23.27 13.33
CA GLN A 51 12.37 -23.92 14.18
C GLN A 51 13.55 -23.00 14.49
N SER A 52 14.18 -22.42 13.47
CA SER A 52 15.32 -21.51 13.63
C SER A 52 14.96 -20.27 14.44
N ARG A 53 13.79 -19.66 14.20
CA ARG A 53 13.33 -18.48 14.97
C ARG A 53 13.06 -18.78 16.44
N ASN A 54 12.75 -20.03 16.77
CA ASN A 54 12.51 -20.47 18.14
C ASN A 54 13.73 -21.19 18.75
N ASN A 55 14.92 -21.01 18.17
CA ASN A 55 16.19 -21.56 18.66
C ASN A 55 16.17 -23.09 18.85
N ILE A 56 15.46 -23.81 17.98
CA ILE A 56 15.53 -25.27 17.88
C ILE A 56 16.15 -25.69 16.53
N VAL A 57 16.50 -26.97 16.40
CA VAL A 57 17.13 -27.51 15.18
C VAL A 57 16.22 -27.29 13.97
N GLY A 58 16.71 -26.53 12.98
CA GLY A 58 16.01 -26.19 11.74
C GLY A 58 16.10 -27.29 10.67
N ASP A 59 15.72 -28.52 11.01
CA ASP A 59 15.79 -29.68 10.12
C ASP A 59 14.58 -29.82 9.18
N GLY A 60 13.52 -29.04 9.42
CA GLY A 60 12.26 -29.11 8.69
C GLY A 60 11.40 -30.32 9.06
N ILE A 61 11.74 -31.03 10.13
CA ILE A 61 11.04 -32.21 10.64
C ILE A 61 10.11 -31.79 11.77
N VAL A 62 8.82 -32.04 11.60
CA VAL A 62 7.80 -31.73 12.60
C VAL A 62 7.74 -32.83 13.66
N GLY A 63 8.72 -32.82 14.56
CA GLY A 63 8.77 -33.70 15.74
C GLY A 63 7.98 -33.15 16.93
N SER A 64 8.02 -33.87 18.05
CA SER A 64 7.31 -33.52 19.30
C SER A 64 7.68 -32.13 19.82
N ILE A 65 8.95 -31.75 19.77
CA ILE A 65 9.44 -30.44 20.19
C ILE A 65 8.82 -29.33 19.33
N THR A 66 8.81 -29.51 18.01
CA THR A 66 8.25 -28.52 17.07
C THR A 66 6.74 -28.37 17.30
N MET A 67 6.00 -29.48 17.44
CA MET A 67 4.55 -29.42 17.69
C MET A 67 4.21 -28.81 19.06
N ASN A 68 4.97 -29.12 20.10
CA ASN A 68 4.73 -28.52 21.42
C ASN A 68 4.89 -27.00 21.38
N LEU A 69 5.93 -26.48 20.73
CA LEU A 69 6.11 -25.03 20.59
C LEU A 69 4.99 -24.38 19.76
N ILE A 70 4.55 -25.02 18.67
CA ILE A 70 3.42 -24.54 17.88
C ILE A 70 2.15 -24.48 18.73
N ASN A 71 1.87 -25.53 19.51
CA ASN A 71 0.69 -25.59 20.37
C ASN A 71 0.72 -24.51 21.46
N ILE A 72 1.87 -24.35 22.14
CA ILE A 72 2.06 -23.29 23.14
C ILE A 72 1.84 -21.92 22.52
N ALA A 73 2.45 -21.66 21.36
CA ALA A 73 2.27 -20.39 20.65
C ALA A 73 0.81 -20.14 20.27
N MET A 74 0.11 -21.15 19.77
CA MET A 74 -1.32 -21.06 19.43
C MET A 74 -2.20 -20.84 20.67
N ASP A 75 -1.89 -21.45 21.81
CA ASP A 75 -2.64 -21.25 23.05
C ASP A 75 -2.44 -19.86 23.64
N VAL A 76 -1.23 -19.30 23.51
CA VAL A 76 -0.97 -17.88 23.82
C VAL A 76 -1.78 -16.99 22.87
N ILE A 77 -1.70 -17.22 21.57
CA ILE A 77 -2.40 -16.43 20.54
C ILE A 77 -3.92 -16.41 20.74
N LYS A 78 -4.56 -17.54 21.10
CA LYS A 78 -6.00 -17.60 21.38
C LYS A 78 -6.45 -16.68 22.52
N ARG A 79 -5.54 -16.30 23.42
CA ARG A 79 -5.79 -15.41 24.56
C ARG A 79 -5.46 -13.96 24.26
N LEU A 80 -4.76 -13.69 23.17
CA LEU A 80 -4.48 -12.34 22.69
C LEU A 80 -5.70 -11.82 21.90
N PRO A 81 -5.93 -10.50 21.86
CA PRO A 81 -6.85 -9.94 20.87
C PRO A 81 -6.43 -10.40 19.48
N ALA A 82 -7.41 -10.66 18.60
CA ALA A 82 -7.15 -11.04 17.21
C ALA A 82 -6.11 -10.08 16.63
N PRO A 83 -5.10 -10.59 15.89
CA PRO A 83 -4.15 -9.69 15.29
C PRO A 83 -4.96 -8.83 14.31
N PRO A 84 -4.59 -7.55 14.10
CA PRO A 84 -5.18 -6.81 12.99
C PRO A 84 -5.07 -7.69 11.74
N PRO A 85 -6.10 -7.72 10.87
CA PRO A 85 -6.05 -8.51 9.64
C PRO A 85 -4.70 -8.26 8.97
N PRO A 86 -4.07 -9.28 8.34
CA PRO A 86 -2.77 -9.11 7.71
C PRO A 86 -2.81 -7.78 6.99
N VAL A 87 -1.93 -6.83 7.34
CA VAL A 87 -1.80 -5.60 6.57
C VAL A 87 -1.58 -6.13 5.17
N GLY A 88 -2.63 -6.08 4.35
CA GLY A 88 -2.64 -6.79 3.08
C GLY A 88 -1.37 -6.34 2.39
N ILE A 89 -0.49 -7.28 2.05
CA ILE A 89 0.86 -6.98 1.52
C ILE A 89 0.68 -5.80 0.60
N TYR A 90 1.29 -4.67 0.92
CA TYR A 90 1.16 -3.51 0.06
C TYR A 90 1.70 -3.91 -1.31
N LYS A 91 0.79 -4.05 -2.27
CA LYS A 91 1.08 -4.54 -3.61
C LYS A 91 1.69 -3.40 -4.41
N ARG A 92 2.95 -3.08 -4.11
CA ARG A 92 3.73 -1.99 -4.75
C ARG A 92 3.57 -1.98 -6.26
N MET A 93 3.75 -3.15 -6.89
CA MET A 93 3.63 -3.27 -8.34
C MET A 93 2.21 -2.93 -8.83
N PHE A 94 1.17 -3.33 -8.11
CA PHE A 94 -0.21 -2.96 -8.46
C PHE A 94 -0.45 -1.47 -8.28
N ALA A 95 0.09 -0.85 -7.23
CA ALA A 95 0.00 0.60 -7.05
C ALA A 95 0.69 1.38 -8.18
N ILE A 96 1.85 0.91 -8.64
CA ILE A 96 2.60 1.52 -9.76
C ILE A 96 1.87 1.31 -11.09
N ILE A 97 1.36 0.09 -11.35
CA ILE A 97 0.54 -0.21 -12.53
C ILE A 97 -0.71 0.66 -12.54
N TYR A 98 -1.40 0.77 -11.41
CA TYR A 98 -2.56 1.63 -11.26
C TYR A 98 -2.19 3.09 -11.58
N ALA A 99 -1.10 3.59 -11.00
CA ALA A 99 -0.65 4.95 -11.27
C ALA A 99 -0.37 5.17 -12.77
N GLY A 100 0.31 4.24 -13.44
CA GLY A 100 0.57 4.33 -14.89
C GLY A 100 -0.67 4.17 -15.76
N MET A 101 -1.70 3.46 -15.30
CA MET A 101 -2.93 3.29 -16.06
C MET A 101 -3.88 4.48 -15.95
N PHE A 102 -3.85 5.18 -14.82
CA PHE A 102 -4.84 6.20 -14.47
C PHE A 102 -4.29 7.62 -14.35
N HIS A 103 -2.97 7.88 -14.39
CA HIS A 103 -2.44 9.24 -14.18
C HIS A 103 -3.07 10.34 -15.06
N ASP A 104 -3.59 9.96 -16.23
CA ASP A 104 -4.25 10.83 -17.20
C ASP A 104 -5.74 10.47 -17.43
N LYS A 105 -6.37 9.74 -16.50
CA LYS A 105 -7.74 9.25 -16.62
C LYS A 105 -8.52 9.36 -15.31
N ILE A 106 -9.84 9.35 -15.43
CA ILE A 106 -10.74 9.18 -14.28
C ILE A 106 -10.41 7.85 -13.59
N THR A 107 -10.23 7.88 -12.27
CA THR A 107 -9.88 6.70 -11.46
C THR A 107 -10.93 5.59 -11.55
N SER A 108 -10.59 4.42 -11.03
CA SER A 108 -11.42 3.22 -11.12
C SER A 108 -12.75 3.28 -10.34
N ASP A 109 -12.90 4.24 -9.41
CA ASP A 109 -14.18 4.56 -8.76
C ASP A 109 -15.07 5.49 -9.61
N GLY A 110 -14.58 5.95 -10.77
CA GLY A 110 -15.32 6.84 -11.68
C GLY A 110 -15.33 8.29 -11.25
N ARG A 111 -14.38 8.71 -10.39
CA ARG A 111 -14.38 10.04 -9.76
C ARG A 111 -13.10 10.83 -10.03
N ILE A 112 -13.20 12.13 -9.79
CA ILE A 112 -12.12 13.10 -9.78
C ILE A 112 -12.46 14.15 -8.71
N ALA A 113 -11.52 14.45 -7.84
CA ALA A 113 -11.68 15.47 -6.81
C ALA A 113 -11.38 16.86 -7.37
N THR A 114 -12.21 17.82 -6.95
CA THR A 114 -12.06 19.24 -7.22
C THR A 114 -12.26 20.02 -5.92
N LYS A 115 -11.89 21.31 -5.93
CA LYS A 115 -12.14 22.26 -4.83
C LYS A 115 -13.60 22.33 -4.38
N THR A 116 -14.55 21.96 -5.23
CA THR A 116 -15.99 21.98 -4.95
C THR A 116 -16.59 20.59 -4.76
N GLY A 117 -15.75 19.54 -4.68
CA GLY A 117 -16.17 18.15 -4.47
C GLY A 117 -16.00 17.28 -5.71
N TYR A 118 -16.90 16.31 -5.88
CA TYR A 118 -16.81 15.27 -6.91
C TYR A 118 -17.89 15.43 -7.99
N PRO A 119 -17.60 16.11 -9.12
CA PRO A 119 -18.57 16.26 -10.19
C PRO A 119 -18.98 14.91 -10.77
N LYS A 120 -20.20 14.84 -11.30
CA LYS A 120 -20.68 13.68 -12.09
C LYS A 120 -20.32 13.81 -13.57
N ALA A 121 -20.12 15.03 -14.04
CA ALA A 121 -19.75 15.36 -15.41
C ALA A 121 -18.80 16.55 -15.43
N VAL A 122 -17.89 16.59 -16.41
CA VAL A 122 -16.99 17.71 -16.67
C VAL A 122 -17.20 18.12 -18.13
N ASN A 123 -17.39 19.42 -18.38
CA ASN A 123 -17.64 19.96 -19.72
C ASN A 123 -18.74 19.21 -20.51
N GLY A 124 -19.80 18.79 -19.83
CA GLY A 124 -20.92 18.03 -20.43
C GLY A 124 -20.66 16.53 -20.64
N VAL A 125 -19.47 16.03 -20.30
CA VAL A 125 -19.11 14.62 -20.42
C VAL A 125 -19.29 13.92 -19.08
N ASN A 126 -20.15 12.90 -19.03
CA ASN A 126 -20.34 12.08 -17.84
C ASN A 126 -19.07 11.30 -17.52
N LEU A 127 -18.65 11.34 -16.25
CA LEU A 127 -17.43 10.67 -15.82
C LEU A 127 -17.67 9.17 -15.65
N THR A 128 -16.80 8.37 -16.26
CA THR A 128 -16.79 6.92 -16.12
C THR A 128 -15.39 6.44 -15.78
N PRO A 129 -15.25 5.31 -15.06
CA PRO A 129 -13.95 4.75 -14.73
C PRO A 129 -13.05 4.58 -15.98
N GLY A 130 -11.83 5.10 -15.92
CA GLY A 130 -10.85 5.03 -17.00
C GLY A 130 -11.09 5.99 -18.17
N LEU A 131 -12.03 6.92 -18.08
CA LEU A 131 -12.23 7.95 -19.10
C LEU A 131 -11.00 8.88 -19.19
N PRO A 132 -10.34 9.02 -20.34
CA PRO A 132 -9.14 9.88 -20.46
C PRO A 132 -9.45 11.35 -20.26
N PHE A 133 -8.55 12.09 -19.61
CA PHE A 133 -8.69 13.53 -19.41
C PHE A 133 -8.73 14.31 -20.73
N SER A 134 -8.08 13.79 -21.78
CA SER A 134 -8.17 14.34 -23.14
C SER A 134 -9.60 14.35 -23.71
N GLN A 135 -10.51 13.52 -23.18
CA GLN A 135 -11.91 13.46 -23.62
C GLN A 135 -12.86 14.33 -22.77
N ILE A 136 -12.46 14.74 -21.57
CA ILE A 136 -13.28 15.60 -20.70
C ILE A 136 -12.83 17.07 -20.71
N GLY A 137 -11.59 17.35 -21.17
CA GLY A 137 -11.02 18.69 -21.18
C GLY A 137 -10.59 19.17 -19.79
N ALA A 138 -10.40 20.49 -19.64
CA ALA A 138 -9.93 21.07 -18.38
C ALA A 138 -10.95 20.89 -17.25
N VAL A 139 -10.47 20.43 -16.10
CA VAL A 139 -11.28 20.22 -14.89
C VAL A 139 -11.16 21.46 -14.00
N ALA A 140 -12.24 22.22 -13.88
CA ALA A 140 -12.24 23.43 -13.06
C ALA A 140 -11.97 23.10 -11.59
N GLY A 141 -10.94 23.73 -11.01
CA GLY A 141 -10.58 23.52 -9.61
C GLY A 141 -10.07 22.12 -9.30
N GLU A 142 -9.49 21.40 -10.25
CA GLU A 142 -8.85 20.09 -10.05
C GLU A 142 -7.98 20.07 -8.77
N GLU A 143 -8.23 19.12 -7.89
CA GLU A 143 -7.50 18.95 -6.63
C GLU A 143 -7.28 17.46 -6.33
N ASP A 144 -6.90 16.71 -7.36
CA ASP A 144 -7.09 15.26 -7.36
C ASP A 144 -5.89 14.43 -6.92
N CYS A 145 -4.79 15.06 -6.53
CA CYS A 145 -3.57 14.32 -6.20
C CYS A 145 -3.78 13.32 -5.04
N THR A 146 -4.54 13.69 -4.01
CA THR A 146 -4.70 12.82 -2.83
C THR A 146 -5.72 11.71 -3.08
N HIS A 147 -6.81 12.00 -3.79
CA HIS A 147 -7.79 10.99 -4.17
C HIS A 147 -7.19 9.97 -5.14
N PHE A 148 -6.43 10.43 -6.13
CA PHE A 148 -5.64 9.54 -6.98
C PHE A 148 -4.69 8.65 -6.17
N ILE A 149 -3.90 9.23 -5.27
CA ILE A 149 -2.96 8.46 -4.46
C ILE A 149 -3.69 7.48 -3.53
N SER A 150 -4.86 7.85 -3.00
CA SER A 150 -5.72 6.91 -2.29
C SER A 150 -6.04 5.70 -3.13
N CYS A 151 -6.48 5.92 -4.38
CA CYS A 151 -6.80 4.85 -5.31
C CYS A 151 -5.56 3.99 -5.65
N CYS A 152 -4.41 4.62 -5.90
CA CYS A 152 -3.15 3.93 -6.17
C CYS A 152 -2.75 2.98 -5.03
N ILE A 153 -2.77 3.44 -3.78
CA ILE A 153 -2.21 2.65 -2.66
C ILE A 153 -3.25 1.77 -1.97
N GLY A 154 -4.53 2.13 -2.09
CA GLY A 154 -5.64 1.52 -1.36
C GLY A 154 -6.36 0.42 -2.15
N ARG A 155 -7.67 0.32 -1.88
CA ARG A 155 -8.62 -0.67 -2.41
C ARG A 155 -9.80 0.02 -3.10
N PRO A 156 -9.58 0.85 -4.14
CA PRO A 156 -10.68 1.37 -4.92
C PRO A 156 -11.43 0.20 -5.60
N PRO A 157 -12.66 0.42 -6.11
CA PRO A 157 -13.34 -0.55 -6.96
C PRO A 157 -12.40 -1.04 -8.06
N ALA A 158 -12.26 -2.36 -8.20
CA ALA A 158 -11.42 -2.95 -9.22
C ALA A 158 -12.06 -2.76 -10.60
N MET A 159 -11.23 -2.47 -11.60
CA MET A 159 -11.67 -2.37 -12.99
C MET A 159 -11.22 -3.60 -13.77
N LYS A 160 -12.05 -4.08 -14.70
CA LYS A 160 -11.65 -5.13 -15.63
C LYS A 160 -11.17 -4.50 -16.93
N VAL A 161 -9.88 -4.65 -17.23
CA VAL A 161 -9.27 -4.17 -18.47
C VAL A 161 -8.71 -5.37 -19.21
N MET A 162 -9.19 -5.62 -20.43
CA MET A 162 -8.76 -6.74 -21.28
C MET A 162 -8.75 -8.11 -20.57
N GLY A 163 -9.75 -8.36 -19.71
CA GLY A 163 -9.85 -9.62 -18.96
C GLY A 163 -9.12 -9.65 -17.62
N THR A 164 -8.25 -8.67 -17.34
CA THR A 164 -7.45 -8.57 -16.11
C THR A 164 -8.10 -7.62 -15.11
N HIS A 165 -8.11 -7.98 -13.83
CA HIS A 165 -8.54 -7.07 -12.76
C HIS A 165 -7.40 -6.13 -12.39
N ILE A 166 -7.65 -4.84 -12.58
CA ILE A 166 -6.79 -3.74 -12.15
C ILE A 166 -7.32 -3.26 -10.80
N GLU A 167 -6.45 -3.31 -9.80
CA GLU A 167 -6.72 -2.86 -8.44
C GLU A 167 -5.55 -2.01 -7.94
N GLY A 168 -5.77 -1.27 -6.85
CA GLY A 168 -4.72 -0.52 -6.19
C GLY A 168 -3.77 -1.41 -5.37
N GLY A 169 -2.92 -0.76 -4.57
CA GLY A 169 -1.90 -1.38 -3.73
C GLY A 169 -2.44 -2.17 -2.54
N GLY A 170 -3.74 -2.11 -2.26
CA GLY A 170 -4.40 -2.96 -1.27
C GLY A 170 -4.23 -2.51 0.19
N LEU A 171 -3.66 -1.32 0.45
CA LEU A 171 -3.62 -0.79 1.81
C LEU A 171 -5.06 -0.63 2.36
N PRO A 172 -5.30 -0.97 3.63
CA PRO A 172 -6.61 -0.81 4.26
C PRO A 172 -6.86 0.67 4.62
N LEU A 173 -6.88 1.53 3.60
CA LEU A 173 -7.09 2.97 3.77
C LEU A 173 -8.56 3.24 4.13
N GLN A 174 -8.78 3.96 5.23
CA GLN A 174 -10.13 4.34 5.64
C GLN A 174 -10.62 5.48 4.75
N THR A 175 -11.74 5.25 4.05
CA THR A 175 -12.39 6.30 3.26
C THR A 175 -13.00 7.35 4.18
N ALA A 176 -12.72 8.62 3.92
CA ALA A 176 -13.25 9.73 4.71
C ALA A 176 -14.79 9.84 4.53
N PRO A 177 -15.54 10.25 5.56
CA PRO A 177 -17.01 10.26 5.49
C PRO A 177 -17.57 11.07 4.32
N HIS A 178 -17.03 12.25 4.03
CA HIS A 178 -17.49 13.11 2.92
C HIS A 178 -17.15 12.50 1.55
N VAL A 179 -15.98 11.88 1.41
CA VAL A 179 -15.57 11.14 0.20
C VAL A 179 -16.54 9.97 -0.05
N LYS A 180 -16.87 9.21 1.00
CA LYS A 180 -17.83 8.11 0.93
C LYS A 180 -19.23 8.58 0.54
N GLN A 181 -19.70 9.69 1.10
CA GLN A 181 -21.00 10.28 0.76
C GLN A 181 -21.06 10.71 -0.72
N ALA A 182 -19.95 11.19 -1.25
CA ALA A 182 -19.82 11.51 -2.67
C ALA A 182 -19.75 10.27 -3.58
N GLY A 183 -19.59 9.07 -3.02
CA GLY A 183 -19.41 7.82 -3.77
C GLY A 183 -18.01 7.68 -4.38
N ALA A 184 -17.01 8.33 -3.78
CA ALA A 184 -15.61 8.22 -4.13
C ALA A 184 -14.87 7.33 -3.10
N TYR A 185 -13.62 6.96 -3.41
CA TYR A 185 -12.78 6.13 -2.56
C TYR A 185 -11.66 6.93 -1.86
N GLY A 186 -11.40 6.61 -0.59
CA GLY A 186 -10.20 7.04 0.12
C GLY A 186 -10.27 8.43 0.78
N ARG A 187 -9.18 9.17 0.69
CA ARG A 187 -8.97 10.53 1.22
C ARG A 187 -8.67 11.47 0.06
N ASP A 188 -8.96 12.74 0.22
CA ASP A 188 -8.83 13.75 -0.85
C ASP A 188 -8.05 15.01 -0.47
N THR A 189 -7.58 15.11 0.77
CA THR A 189 -6.71 16.20 1.21
C THR A 189 -5.39 15.68 1.79
N VAL A 190 -4.28 16.28 1.36
CA VAL A 190 -2.95 15.87 1.84
C VAL A 190 -2.77 16.09 3.35
N PRO A 191 -3.28 17.21 3.95
CA PRO A 191 -3.21 17.44 5.38
C PRO A 191 -3.91 16.35 6.23
N GLU A 192 -4.89 15.63 5.67
CA GLU A 192 -5.50 14.48 6.34
C GLU A 192 -4.80 13.15 6.02
N MET A 193 -4.36 12.99 4.77
CA MET A 193 -3.76 11.75 4.29
C MET A 193 -2.46 11.40 5.02
N VAL A 194 -1.53 12.35 5.13
CA VAL A 194 -0.21 12.07 5.74
C VAL A 194 -0.35 11.67 7.22
N PRO A 195 -1.08 12.42 8.07
CA PRO A 195 -1.32 11.98 9.46
C PRO A 195 -2.06 10.65 9.54
N HIS A 196 -3.04 10.39 8.66
CA HIS A 196 -3.76 9.12 8.64
C HIS A 196 -2.83 7.93 8.37
N LEU A 197 -1.99 8.02 7.32
CA LEU A 197 -1.04 6.97 6.98
C LEU A 197 -0.06 6.67 8.11
N VAL A 198 0.46 7.71 8.76
CA VAL A 198 1.43 7.56 9.86
C VAL A 198 0.76 6.98 11.11
N SER A 199 -0.38 7.55 11.54
CA SER A 199 -1.10 7.12 12.75
C SER A 199 -1.66 5.70 12.63
N ALA A 200 -2.15 5.33 11.45
CA ALA A 200 -2.62 3.96 11.17
C ALA A 200 -1.47 2.97 10.90
N LYS A 201 -0.20 3.40 11.02
CA LYS A 201 1.00 2.60 10.73
C LYS A 201 1.02 2.02 9.30
N LEU A 202 0.39 2.73 8.36
CA LEU A 202 0.36 2.41 6.93
C LEU A 202 1.51 3.08 6.17
N ALA A 203 2.23 4.01 6.80
CA ALA A 203 3.49 4.57 6.29
C ALA A 203 4.45 4.88 7.44
N THR A 204 5.73 4.97 7.13
CA THR A 204 6.79 5.44 8.04
C THR A 204 7.46 6.66 7.42
N VAL A 205 7.60 7.74 8.19
CA VAL A 205 8.35 8.92 7.74
C VAL A 205 9.84 8.56 7.67
N VAL A 206 10.50 8.96 6.57
CA VAL A 206 11.92 8.75 6.35
C VAL A 206 12.67 10.07 6.49
N GLY A 207 13.52 10.18 7.51
CA GLY A 207 14.24 11.41 7.81
C GLY A 207 13.36 12.48 8.46
N PRO A 208 13.79 13.76 8.47
CA PRO A 208 12.99 14.87 8.97
C PRO A 208 11.71 15.06 8.13
N GLN A 209 10.59 15.35 8.79
CA GLN A 209 9.43 15.92 8.10
C GLN A 209 9.79 17.32 7.60
N PHE A 210 9.26 17.70 6.44
CA PHE A 210 9.53 18.99 5.81
C PHE A 210 11.04 19.24 5.65
N GLN A 211 11.77 18.31 5.02
CA GLN A 211 13.13 18.57 4.59
C GLN A 211 13.13 19.39 3.28
N PRO A 212 14.10 20.28 3.03
CA PRO A 212 14.14 21.03 1.78
C PRO A 212 14.25 20.11 0.56
N ARG A 213 13.38 20.29 -0.42
CA ARG A 213 13.32 19.48 -1.65
C ARG A 213 14.68 19.41 -2.37
N ASP A 214 15.33 20.57 -2.49
CA ASP A 214 16.55 20.76 -3.28
C ASP A 214 17.85 20.43 -2.54
N LEU A 215 17.74 20.00 -1.29
CA LEU A 215 18.92 19.58 -0.52
C LEU A 215 19.48 18.28 -1.13
N PRO A 216 20.79 18.16 -1.41
CA PRO A 216 21.37 16.92 -1.95
C PRO A 216 21.06 15.68 -1.08
N LEU A 217 20.96 15.88 0.23
CA LEU A 217 20.58 14.84 1.18
C LEU A 217 19.14 14.32 0.96
N THR A 218 18.23 15.17 0.49
CA THR A 218 16.86 14.77 0.15
C THR A 218 16.86 13.77 -1.01
N LYS A 219 17.58 14.08 -2.09
CA LYS A 219 17.75 13.16 -3.23
C LYS A 219 18.45 11.87 -2.81
N HIS A 220 19.49 11.96 -1.98
CA HIS A 220 20.17 10.79 -1.42
C HIS A 220 19.21 9.91 -0.59
N ASN A 221 18.38 10.50 0.27
CA ASN A 221 17.39 9.78 1.07
C ASN A 221 16.34 9.10 0.16
N ILE A 222 15.87 9.75 -0.90
CA ILE A 222 14.94 9.13 -1.85
C ILE A 222 15.59 7.89 -2.49
N LEU A 223 16.80 8.06 -3.05
CA LEU A 223 17.52 6.99 -3.76
C LEU A 223 17.90 5.79 -2.89
N THR A 224 18.15 6.00 -1.59
CA THR A 224 18.68 4.96 -0.69
C THR A 224 17.68 4.42 0.32
N LYS A 225 16.59 5.14 0.57
CA LYS A 225 15.64 4.84 1.66
C LYS A 225 14.19 4.74 1.22
N LEU A 226 13.87 5.10 -0.02
CA LEU A 226 12.58 4.85 -0.65
C LEU A 226 12.74 3.89 -1.84
N GLN A 227 11.62 3.36 -2.31
CA GLN A 227 11.51 2.56 -3.53
C GLN A 227 10.21 2.89 -4.27
N PRO A 228 10.07 2.51 -5.55
CA PRO A 228 8.80 2.64 -6.25
C PRO A 228 7.61 2.09 -5.45
N GLY A 229 6.51 2.83 -5.46
CA GLY A 229 5.36 2.63 -4.58
C GLY A 229 5.36 3.52 -3.33
N ASP A 230 6.52 4.00 -2.87
CA ASP A 230 6.56 4.95 -1.75
C ASP A 230 6.06 6.35 -2.15
N LEU A 231 5.75 7.19 -1.17
CA LEU A 231 5.12 8.49 -1.41
C LEU A 231 6.05 9.66 -1.04
N ILE A 232 5.84 10.79 -1.71
CA ILE A 232 6.45 12.08 -1.35
C ILE A 232 5.31 13.09 -1.17
N ALA A 233 5.19 13.65 0.02
CA ALA A 233 4.28 14.74 0.32
C ALA A 233 5.02 16.08 0.24
N TYR A 234 4.39 17.09 -0.34
CA TYR A 234 4.96 18.40 -0.60
C TYR A 234 4.20 19.49 0.13
N ALA A 235 4.91 20.53 0.56
CA ALA A 235 4.33 21.64 1.30
C ALA A 235 4.98 22.98 0.98
N SER A 236 4.19 24.06 1.02
CA SER A 236 4.71 25.44 0.97
C SER A 236 5.38 25.88 2.28
N LYS A 237 5.02 25.27 3.41
CA LYS A 237 5.54 25.58 4.75
C LYS A 237 5.82 24.29 5.52
N ASP A 238 6.70 24.37 6.49
CA ASP A 238 7.14 23.28 7.36
C ASP A 238 6.11 22.91 8.45
N LYS A 239 4.83 22.79 8.07
CA LYS A 239 3.74 22.42 8.98
C LYS A 239 2.68 21.54 8.29
N PRO A 240 2.07 20.58 9.02
CA PRO A 240 1.12 19.63 8.43
C PRO A 240 -0.07 20.23 7.68
N ALA A 241 -0.60 21.36 8.17
CA ALA A 241 -1.70 22.07 7.52
C ALA A 241 -1.34 22.66 6.14
N ASN A 242 -0.06 22.67 5.77
CA ASN A 242 0.44 23.21 4.51
C ASN A 242 0.90 22.12 3.54
N TYR A 243 0.60 20.85 3.80
CA TYR A 243 0.71 19.86 2.73
C TYR A 243 -0.30 20.18 1.62
N GLU A 244 0.19 20.23 0.38
CA GLU A 244 -0.59 20.70 -0.77
C GLU A 244 -0.52 19.73 -1.94
N HIS A 245 0.50 18.87 -2.00
CA HIS A 245 0.62 17.90 -3.08
C HIS A 245 1.18 16.57 -2.59
N LEU A 246 0.75 15.49 -3.21
CA LEU A 246 1.13 14.13 -2.88
C LEU A 246 1.38 13.34 -4.17
N VAL A 247 2.47 12.59 -4.21
CA VAL A 247 2.88 11.80 -5.38
C VAL A 247 3.32 10.40 -4.94
N ILE A 248 3.28 9.47 -5.88
CA ILE A 248 3.83 8.12 -5.75
C ILE A 248 5.11 8.02 -6.59
N LEU A 249 6.15 7.37 -6.05
CA LEU A 249 7.36 7.04 -6.81
C LEU A 249 7.06 5.90 -7.78
N VAL A 250 7.44 6.07 -9.04
CA VAL A 250 7.32 5.06 -10.11
C VAL A 250 8.68 4.66 -10.69
N GLY A 251 9.76 5.30 -10.22
CA GLY A 251 11.14 4.97 -10.51
C GLY A 251 12.06 5.43 -9.37
N PRO A 252 13.39 5.50 -9.58
CA PRO A 252 14.34 5.92 -8.54
C PRO A 252 14.05 7.33 -8.00
N THR A 253 13.69 8.24 -8.89
CA THR A 253 13.29 9.63 -8.58
C THR A 253 12.04 10.06 -9.34
N ALA A 254 11.61 9.27 -10.33
CA ALA A 254 10.44 9.52 -11.15
C ALA A 254 9.15 9.34 -10.35
N ILE A 255 8.19 10.23 -10.57
CA ILE A 255 6.91 10.29 -9.84
C ILE A 255 5.70 10.12 -10.77
N ALA A 256 4.55 9.81 -10.18
CA ALA A 256 3.25 9.95 -10.82
C ALA A 256 2.24 10.67 -9.92
N CYS A 257 1.36 11.48 -10.52
CA CYS A 257 0.23 12.14 -9.86
C CYS A 257 -0.79 12.66 -10.88
N HIS A 258 -2.05 12.84 -10.44
CA HIS A 258 -3.11 13.41 -11.28
C HIS A 258 -2.91 14.87 -11.62
N THR A 259 -2.38 15.67 -10.69
CA THR A 259 -2.14 17.09 -10.97
C THR A 259 -1.21 17.23 -12.17
N ARG A 260 -1.73 17.83 -13.25
CA ARG A 260 -1.04 17.94 -14.55
C ARG A 260 -0.68 16.59 -15.20
N SER A 261 -1.38 15.52 -14.85
CA SER A 261 -1.26 14.16 -15.42
C SER A 261 0.18 13.66 -15.52
N ARG A 262 0.96 13.82 -14.45
CA ARG A 262 2.38 13.50 -14.46
C ARG A 262 2.60 12.00 -14.34
N PHE A 263 3.48 11.47 -15.18
CA PHE A 263 4.06 10.14 -15.06
C PHE A 263 5.48 10.16 -15.63
N GLY A 264 6.47 9.89 -14.77
CA GLY A 264 7.88 9.87 -15.16
C GLY A 264 8.76 11.08 -14.82
N PRO A 265 8.29 12.33 -14.59
CA PRO A 265 9.19 13.42 -14.25
C PRO A 265 9.81 13.21 -12.87
N ASP A 266 11.00 13.77 -12.65
CA ASP A 266 11.68 13.70 -11.35
C ASP A 266 10.91 14.45 -10.26
N PHE A 267 11.05 13.97 -9.02
CA PHE A 267 10.39 14.53 -7.84
C PHE A 267 10.67 16.04 -7.63
N ASP A 268 11.81 16.54 -8.11
CA ASP A 268 12.25 17.94 -7.96
C ASP A 268 11.56 18.90 -8.94
N THR A 269 10.82 18.39 -9.93
CA THR A 269 9.98 19.18 -10.85
C THR A 269 8.74 19.79 -10.20
N ILE A 270 8.41 19.39 -8.98
CA ILE A 270 7.25 19.87 -8.21
C ILE A 270 7.64 21.11 -7.41
N GLY A 271 7.04 22.27 -7.70
CA GLY A 271 7.43 23.60 -7.21
C GLY A 271 7.27 23.92 -5.71
N PHE A 272 7.08 22.93 -4.84
CA PHE A 272 6.97 23.15 -3.40
C PHE A 272 8.34 22.96 -2.71
N PRO A 273 8.76 23.87 -1.81
CA PRO A 273 10.10 23.87 -1.25
C PRO A 273 10.35 22.77 -0.21
N TRP A 274 9.30 22.22 0.42
CA TRP A 274 9.43 21.24 1.50
C TRP A 274 8.84 19.89 1.10
N VAL A 275 9.53 18.81 1.48
CA VAL A 275 9.06 17.44 1.28
C VAL A 275 9.08 16.60 2.54
N THR A 276 8.14 15.67 2.64
CA THR A 276 8.15 14.59 3.62
C THR A 276 8.12 13.26 2.87
N LEU A 277 9.11 12.42 3.17
CA LEU A 277 9.27 11.12 2.54
C LEU A 277 8.51 10.05 3.33
N LEU A 278 7.70 9.25 2.65
CA LEU A 278 6.84 8.24 3.27
C LEU A 278 7.13 6.87 2.68
N ARG A 279 7.73 5.99 3.49
CA ARG A 279 7.91 4.59 3.16
C ARG A 279 6.65 3.81 3.52
N LEU A 280 5.97 3.26 2.53
CA LEU A 280 4.87 2.32 2.75
C LEU A 280 5.41 0.98 3.25
N PRO A 281 4.62 0.10 3.88
CA PRO A 281 5.07 -1.23 4.29
C PRO A 281 5.67 -1.93 3.07
#